data_AF-A0A9E4ACU4-F1
#
_entry.id   AF-A0A9E4ACU4-F1
#
_cell.length_a   1.000
_cell.length_b   1.000
_cell.length_c   1.000
_cell.angle_alpha   90.00
_cell.angle_beta   90.00
_cell.angle_gamma   90.00
#
_symmetry.space_group_name_H-M   'P 1'
#
loop_
_entity.id
_entity.type
_entity.pdbx_description
1 polymer ?
#
loop_
_entity_poly.entity_id
_entity_poly.type
_entity_poly.pdbx_seq_one_letter_code
_entity_poly.pdbx_strand_id
1 'polypeptide(L)'
;MSKPGARAMRLGLLALPIALLMGPIGGWACAGGESETKAEGVDAESAASSDDVASALSVASFGELVNPNEAASAELVALEGLTAEAVAVLEGGRPFASMAEVHLVLSAAIGDEAARAAHERLWLPIGLNDATREEILLIPGVGARMAHEFEEYRPYSDMEQFRREIGKYVDGEEVARLERYVTLH
;
A
#
# COMPACT_ATOMS: atom_id res chain seq x y z
N MET A 1 39.26 -12.62 -28.07
CA MET A 1 37.90 -12.19 -28.48
C MET A 1 37.79 -10.68 -28.34
N SER A 2 37.65 -9.97 -29.45
CA SER A 2 37.51 -8.51 -29.51
C SER A 2 36.08 -8.07 -29.19
N LYS A 3 35.92 -7.01 -28.37
CA LYS A 3 34.72 -6.16 -28.38
C LYS A 3 34.91 -5.07 -29.45
N PRO A 4 33.88 -4.81 -30.26
CA PRO A 4 33.31 -3.45 -30.32
C PRO A 4 31.78 -3.50 -30.58
N GLY A 5 30.96 -2.47 -30.38
CA GLY A 5 31.20 -1.08 -30.01
C GLY A 5 29.85 -0.38 -29.83
N ALA A 6 29.87 0.73 -29.10
CA ALA A 6 28.73 1.61 -28.90
C ALA A 6 28.35 2.35 -30.20
N ARG A 7 27.06 2.64 -30.38
CA ARG A 7 26.59 3.69 -31.30
C ARG A 7 25.54 4.54 -30.61
N ALA A 8 25.87 5.82 -30.50
CA ALA A 8 25.02 6.90 -30.03
C ALA A 8 24.37 7.65 -31.21
N MET A 9 23.33 8.42 -30.85
CA MET A 9 22.76 9.61 -31.49
C MET A 9 21.81 9.46 -32.70
N ARG A 10 20.61 10.07 -32.53
CA ARG A 10 20.02 11.18 -33.32
C ARG A 10 18.67 11.53 -32.68
N LEU A 11 18.57 12.59 -31.87
CA LEU A 11 18.24 13.98 -32.22
C LEU A 11 17.14 14.12 -33.27
N GLY A 12 15.94 14.49 -32.81
CA GLY A 12 14.80 14.90 -33.63
C GLY A 12 13.93 15.89 -32.86
N LEU A 13 14.27 17.17 -32.97
CA LEU A 13 13.49 18.32 -32.51
C LEU A 13 12.46 18.65 -33.60
N LEU A 14 11.17 18.81 -33.26
CA LEU A 14 10.19 19.47 -34.15
C LEU A 14 9.11 20.15 -33.30
N ALA A 15 8.92 21.43 -33.61
CA ALA A 15 8.08 22.39 -32.90
C ALA A 15 6.66 22.49 -33.51
N LEU A 16 5.69 22.82 -32.62
CA LEU A 16 4.44 23.62 -32.72
C LEU A 16 3.80 23.98 -34.09
N PRO A 17 2.44 24.17 -34.18
CA PRO A 17 1.77 25.28 -33.48
C PRO A 17 0.30 25.13 -33.00
N ILE A 18 -0.01 26.10 -32.13
CA ILE A 18 -1.26 26.69 -31.59
C ILE A 18 -2.51 26.66 -32.50
N ALA A 19 -3.68 26.40 -31.90
CA ALA A 19 -4.96 26.99 -32.33
C ALA A 19 -5.89 27.23 -31.12
N LEU A 20 -6.11 28.52 -30.84
CA LEU A 20 -7.12 29.09 -29.93
C LEU A 20 -8.44 29.22 -30.69
N LEU A 21 -9.59 28.88 -30.10
CA LEU A 21 -10.88 29.41 -30.55
C LEU A 21 -11.84 29.68 -29.38
N MET A 22 -12.12 30.97 -29.24
CA MET A 22 -13.18 31.61 -28.45
C MET A 22 -14.55 31.42 -29.09
N GLY A 23 -15.61 31.43 -28.27
CA GLY A 23 -16.97 31.71 -28.73
C GLY A 23 -18.04 31.62 -27.63
N PRO A 24 -18.64 32.74 -27.20
CA PRO A 24 -19.83 32.76 -26.34
C PRO A 24 -21.10 33.09 -27.14
N ILE A 25 -22.25 32.58 -26.72
CA ILE A 25 -23.56 33.11 -27.11
C ILE A 25 -24.54 32.92 -25.95
N GLY A 26 -25.09 34.02 -25.45
CA GLY A 26 -25.99 34.04 -24.31
C GLY A 26 -27.49 33.95 -24.65
N GLY A 27 -28.28 33.91 -23.56
CA GLY A 27 -29.55 34.62 -23.44
C GLY A 27 -30.83 33.85 -23.74
N TRP A 28 -31.61 33.55 -22.69
CA TRP A 28 -33.03 33.93 -22.66
C TRP A 28 -33.47 34.23 -21.22
N ALA A 29 -33.98 35.43 -21.03
CA ALA A 29 -34.70 35.90 -19.86
C ALA A 29 -36.18 35.47 -19.89
N CYS A 30 -36.81 35.28 -18.74
CA CYS A 30 -38.14 35.83 -18.49
C CYS A 30 -38.44 35.89 -16.99
N ALA A 31 -39.10 36.98 -16.61
CA ALA A 31 -39.27 37.50 -15.27
C ALA A 31 -40.50 36.94 -14.54
N GLY A 32 -40.51 37.12 -13.22
CA GLY A 32 -41.73 37.53 -12.50
C GLY A 32 -42.11 36.66 -11.31
N GLY A 33 -42.18 37.30 -10.12
CA GLY A 33 -43.05 36.86 -9.04
C GLY A 33 -42.36 36.74 -7.68
N GLU A 34 -42.36 37.84 -6.92
CA GLU A 34 -42.14 37.84 -5.48
C GLU A 34 -43.46 37.55 -4.74
N SER A 35 -43.45 36.62 -3.79
CA SER A 35 -44.37 36.59 -2.65
C SER A 35 -43.81 35.70 -1.54
N GLU A 36 -43.49 36.31 -0.40
CA GLU A 36 -43.22 35.62 0.86
C GLU A 36 -44.46 34.84 1.33
N THR A 37 -44.26 33.60 1.78
CA THR A 37 -45.04 33.00 2.87
C THR A 37 -44.20 31.96 3.61
N LYS A 38 -44.01 32.20 4.90
CA LYS A 38 -43.54 31.29 5.93
C LYS A 38 -44.58 30.18 6.18
N ALA A 39 -44.16 28.92 6.15
CA ALA A 39 -44.76 27.85 6.95
C ALA A 39 -43.83 26.63 7.05
N GLU A 40 -43.81 26.09 8.25
CA GLU A 40 -43.07 24.96 8.79
C GLU A 40 -43.54 23.62 8.19
N GLY A 41 -42.63 22.65 8.04
CA GLY A 41 -42.94 21.32 7.54
C GLY A 41 -41.73 20.39 7.64
N VAL A 42 -41.69 19.62 8.72
CA VAL A 42 -40.83 18.45 8.91
C VAL A 42 -41.05 17.48 7.76
N ASP A 43 -39.98 16.93 7.19
CA ASP A 43 -39.83 15.49 6.93
C ASP A 43 -38.40 15.19 6.47
N ALA A 44 -37.82 14.20 7.14
CA ALA A 44 -36.54 13.61 6.83
C ALA A 44 -36.69 12.68 5.62
N GLU A 45 -35.73 12.67 4.71
CA GLU A 45 -35.28 11.45 4.03
C GLU A 45 -33.94 11.70 3.32
N SER A 46 -32.93 10.95 3.78
CA SER A 46 -31.86 10.35 2.98
C SER A 46 -31.11 11.21 1.94
N ALA A 47 -30.04 11.87 2.40
CA ALA A 47 -28.82 11.96 1.61
C ALA A 47 -27.79 11.03 2.26
N ALA A 48 -27.58 9.86 1.66
CA ALA A 48 -26.46 8.99 2.00
C ALA A 48 -25.17 9.80 1.80
N SER A 49 -24.51 10.12 2.90
CA SER A 49 -23.22 10.79 2.89
C SER A 49 -22.21 9.86 2.23
N SER A 50 -21.40 10.40 1.34
CA SER A 50 -20.30 9.72 0.66
C SER A 50 -19.12 9.37 1.60
N ASP A 51 -19.35 9.27 2.91
CA ASP A 51 -18.34 8.96 3.93
C ASP A 51 -18.27 7.46 4.27
N ASP A 52 -19.24 6.65 3.85
CA ASP A 52 -19.33 5.22 4.20
C ASP A 52 -18.35 4.30 3.45
N VAL A 53 -17.58 4.80 2.48
CA VAL A 53 -16.57 3.97 1.76
C VAL A 53 -15.20 3.95 2.43
N ALA A 54 -14.93 4.82 3.41
CA ALA A 54 -13.67 4.82 4.16
C ALA A 54 -13.72 3.94 5.42
N SER A 55 -14.92 3.65 5.94
CA SER A 55 -15.13 2.89 7.17
C SER A 55 -15.43 1.41 6.92
N ALA A 56 -14.77 0.85 5.91
CA ALA A 56 -14.71 -0.59 5.65
C ALA A 56 -13.27 -1.05 5.35
N LEU A 57 -12.25 -0.27 5.76
CA LEU A 57 -10.91 -0.83 5.94
C LEU A 57 -11.04 -1.89 7.03
N SER A 58 -11.11 -3.11 6.52
CA SER A 58 -11.62 -4.29 7.19
C SER A 58 -10.72 -4.70 8.36
N VAL A 59 -11.23 -5.61 9.21
CA VAL A 59 -10.46 -6.27 10.29
C VAL A 59 -9.16 -6.93 9.75
N ALA A 60 -9.03 -7.03 8.43
CA ALA A 60 -7.92 -7.57 7.67
C ALA A 60 -6.71 -6.64 7.48
N SER A 61 -6.50 -5.59 8.27
CA SER A 61 -5.32 -4.73 8.11
C SER A 61 -4.58 -4.45 9.41
N PHE A 62 -3.25 -4.59 9.38
CA PHE A 62 -2.37 -4.18 10.47
C PHE A 62 -1.90 -2.74 10.21
N GLY A 63 -2.73 -1.76 10.60
CA GLY A 63 -2.54 -0.37 10.19
C GLY A 63 -2.87 -0.21 8.69
N GLU A 64 -1.93 0.29 7.89
CA GLU A 64 -2.08 0.47 6.43
C GLU A 64 -1.75 -0.79 5.60
N LEU A 65 -1.21 -1.84 6.22
CA LEU A 65 -0.78 -3.06 5.53
C LEU A 65 -1.93 -4.06 5.45
N VAL A 66 -2.19 -4.57 4.25
CA VAL A 66 -3.18 -5.59 3.94
C VAL A 66 -2.74 -6.94 4.49
N ASN A 67 -3.58 -7.60 5.27
CA ASN A 67 -3.32 -8.93 5.82
C ASN A 67 -3.61 -10.00 4.75
N PRO A 68 -2.62 -10.81 4.34
CA PRO A 68 -2.82 -11.83 3.32
C PRO A 68 -3.80 -12.93 3.72
N ASN A 69 -4.06 -13.14 5.02
CA ASN A 69 -4.99 -14.14 5.52
C ASN A 69 -6.45 -13.69 5.55
N GLU A 70 -6.70 -12.39 5.61
CA GLU A 70 -8.03 -11.84 5.88
C GLU A 70 -8.58 -10.96 4.76
N ALA A 71 -7.70 -10.41 3.91
CA ALA A 71 -8.09 -9.45 2.88
C ALA A 71 -9.10 -10.01 1.88
N ALA A 72 -10.06 -9.19 1.46
CA ALA A 72 -11.00 -9.58 0.41
C ALA A 72 -10.30 -9.63 -0.96
N SER A 73 -10.81 -10.43 -1.90
CA SER A 73 -10.25 -10.53 -3.26
C SER A 73 -10.15 -9.16 -3.94
N ALA A 74 -11.17 -8.30 -3.74
CA ALA A 74 -11.21 -6.96 -4.30
C ALA A 74 -10.10 -6.05 -3.74
N GLU A 75 -9.74 -6.18 -2.46
CA GLU A 75 -8.63 -5.45 -1.84
C GLU A 75 -7.29 -5.92 -2.40
N LEU A 76 -7.11 -7.24 -2.57
CA LEU A 76 -5.88 -7.80 -3.16
C LEU A 76 -5.70 -7.38 -4.62
N VAL A 77 -6.76 -7.37 -5.43
CA VAL A 77 -6.71 -6.93 -6.83
C VAL A 77 -6.38 -5.43 -6.95
N ALA A 78 -6.69 -4.63 -5.92
CA ALA A 78 -6.34 -3.21 -5.90
C ALA A 78 -4.85 -2.96 -5.62
N LEU A 79 -4.09 -3.97 -5.15
CA LEU A 79 -2.67 -3.84 -4.92
C LEU A 79 -1.89 -3.86 -6.25
N GLU A 80 -1.20 -2.77 -6.52
CA GLU A 80 -0.29 -2.66 -7.66
C GLU A 80 0.73 -3.81 -7.66
N GLY A 81 0.87 -4.50 -8.80
CA GLY A 81 1.79 -5.63 -8.95
C GLY A 81 1.18 -7.02 -8.67
N LEU A 82 -0.01 -7.11 -8.06
CA LEU A 82 -0.72 -8.39 -7.92
C LEU A 82 -1.55 -8.71 -9.18
N THR A 83 -1.27 -9.84 -9.81
CA THR A 83 -2.06 -10.39 -10.91
C THR A 83 -3.26 -11.17 -10.38
N ALA A 84 -4.29 -11.37 -11.20
CA ALA A 84 -5.43 -12.22 -10.82
C ALA A 84 -5.00 -13.66 -10.44
N GLU A 85 -3.95 -14.18 -11.06
CA GLU A 85 -3.34 -15.47 -10.71
C GLU A 85 -2.70 -15.44 -9.32
N ALA A 86 -1.93 -14.39 -8.99
CA ALA A 86 -1.33 -14.23 -7.67
C ALA A 86 -2.39 -14.12 -6.56
N VAL A 87 -3.49 -13.41 -6.82
CA VAL A 87 -4.62 -13.32 -5.89
C VAL A 87 -5.24 -14.69 -5.65
N ALA A 88 -5.51 -15.47 -6.71
CA ALA A 88 -6.05 -16.82 -6.57
C ALA A 88 -5.10 -17.76 -5.79
N VAL A 89 -3.79 -17.63 -5.99
CA VAL A 89 -2.75 -18.36 -5.24
C VAL A 89 -2.76 -17.97 -3.76
N LEU A 90 -2.85 -16.67 -3.45
CA LEU A 90 -2.96 -16.20 -2.06
C LEU A 90 -4.22 -16.76 -1.40
N GLU A 91 -5.38 -16.63 -2.03
CA GLU A 91 -6.66 -17.10 -1.47
C GLU A 91 -6.69 -18.62 -1.26
N GLY A 92 -6.15 -19.38 -2.21
CA GLY A 92 -6.05 -20.83 -2.11
C GLY A 92 -5.02 -21.32 -1.07
N GLY A 93 -4.07 -20.47 -0.69
CA GLY A 93 -3.03 -20.79 0.30
C GLY A 93 -3.38 -20.45 1.74
N ARG A 94 -4.52 -19.79 1.99
CA ARG A 94 -4.92 -19.38 3.34
C ARG A 94 -5.28 -20.58 4.24
N PRO A 95 -5.00 -20.50 5.57
CA PRO A 95 -4.20 -19.46 6.22
C PRO A 95 -2.69 -19.74 6.10
N PHE A 96 -1.92 -18.68 5.91
CA PHE A 96 -0.46 -18.68 6.01
C PHE A 96 -0.03 -18.54 7.47
N ALA A 97 0.96 -19.33 7.86
CA ALA A 97 1.54 -19.29 9.21
C ALA A 97 2.67 -18.26 9.37
N SER A 98 3.27 -17.81 8.26
CA SER A 98 4.44 -16.92 8.26
C SER A 98 4.51 -16.07 7.00
N MET A 99 5.28 -14.98 7.03
CA MET A 99 5.57 -14.20 5.82
C MET A 99 6.47 -14.95 4.86
N ALA A 100 7.29 -15.87 5.36
CA ALA A 100 8.06 -16.76 4.50
C ALA A 100 7.16 -17.61 3.58
N GLU A 101 6.02 -18.12 4.08
CA GLU A 101 5.05 -18.86 3.27
C GLU A 101 4.33 -17.97 2.25
N VAL A 102 3.92 -16.77 2.66
CA VAL A 102 3.32 -15.76 1.76
C VAL A 102 4.27 -15.43 0.61
N HIS A 103 5.54 -15.16 0.95
CA HIS A 103 6.55 -14.84 -0.06
C HIS A 103 6.85 -16.01 -0.98
N LEU A 104 6.88 -17.24 -0.46
CA LEU A 104 7.10 -18.45 -1.27
C LEU A 104 6.02 -18.59 -2.35
N VAL A 105 4.75 -18.46 -1.98
CA VAL A 105 3.66 -18.63 -2.95
C VAL A 105 3.59 -17.47 -3.95
N LEU A 106 3.83 -16.23 -3.52
CA LEU A 106 3.86 -15.06 -4.40
C LEU A 106 5.05 -15.10 -5.36
N SER A 107 6.25 -15.39 -4.86
CA SER A 107 7.45 -15.45 -5.70
C SER A 107 7.36 -16.55 -6.75
N ALA A 108 6.67 -17.66 -6.47
CA ALA A 108 6.37 -18.69 -7.45
C ALA A 108 5.39 -18.22 -8.54
N ALA A 109 4.41 -17.37 -8.20
CA ALA A 109 3.38 -16.89 -9.12
C ALA A 109 3.83 -15.70 -9.99
N ILE A 110 4.53 -14.74 -9.42
CA ILE A 110 4.86 -13.45 -10.07
C ILE A 110 6.36 -13.13 -10.09
N GLY A 111 7.21 -14.02 -9.58
CA GLY A 111 8.64 -13.81 -9.45
C GLY A 111 9.03 -13.08 -8.16
N ASP A 112 10.29 -13.30 -7.74
CA ASP A 112 10.84 -12.81 -6.47
C ASP A 112 10.83 -11.27 -6.34
N GLU A 113 11.20 -10.55 -7.41
CA GLU A 113 11.22 -9.08 -7.41
C GLU A 113 9.82 -8.48 -7.23
N ALA A 114 8.83 -8.98 -7.98
CA ALA A 114 7.45 -8.52 -7.87
C ALA A 114 6.81 -8.90 -6.52
N ALA A 115 7.13 -10.08 -6.00
CA ALA A 115 6.70 -10.49 -4.66
C ALA A 115 7.26 -9.57 -3.57
N ARG A 116 8.54 -9.18 -3.65
CA ARG A 116 9.12 -8.21 -2.70
C ARG A 116 8.49 -6.83 -2.82
N ALA A 117 8.17 -6.37 -4.02
CA ALA A 117 7.46 -5.10 -4.21
C ALA A 117 6.05 -5.13 -3.55
N ALA A 118 5.34 -6.26 -3.66
CA ALA A 118 4.02 -6.41 -3.03
C ALA A 118 4.05 -6.29 -1.50
N HIS A 119 5.17 -6.64 -0.86
CA HIS A 119 5.33 -6.56 0.60
C HIS A 119 5.28 -5.14 1.18
N GLU A 120 5.39 -4.09 0.34
CA GLU A 120 5.19 -2.70 0.78
C GLU A 120 3.74 -2.42 1.20
N ARG A 121 2.78 -3.22 0.71
CA ARG A 121 1.34 -3.07 1.03
C ARG A 121 0.67 -4.33 1.55
N LEU A 122 1.26 -5.51 1.36
CA LEU A 122 0.73 -6.80 1.81
C LEU A 122 1.68 -7.40 2.85
N TRP A 123 1.23 -7.57 4.10
CA TRP A 123 2.10 -8.06 5.16
C TRP A 123 1.34 -8.84 6.24
N LEU A 124 2.01 -9.87 6.75
CA LEU A 124 1.64 -10.62 7.95
C LEU A 124 2.74 -10.34 8.99
N PRO A 125 2.45 -9.66 10.11
CA PRO A 125 3.47 -9.30 11.07
C PRO A 125 4.27 -10.49 11.58
N ILE A 126 5.59 -10.36 11.64
CA ILE A 126 6.50 -11.45 12.03
C ILE A 126 6.78 -11.36 13.54
N GLY A 127 6.91 -12.50 14.19
CA GLY A 127 7.32 -12.55 15.60
C GLY A 127 8.78 -12.17 15.74
N LEU A 128 9.08 -11.06 16.43
CA LEU A 128 10.46 -10.56 16.43
C LEU A 128 11.42 -11.48 17.20
N ASN A 129 10.92 -12.25 18.16
CA ASN A 129 11.73 -13.13 19.01
C ASN A 129 12.09 -14.47 18.34
N ASP A 130 11.35 -14.90 17.32
CA ASP A 130 11.47 -16.21 16.68
C ASP A 130 11.61 -16.17 15.16
N ALA A 131 11.32 -15.05 14.49
CA ALA A 131 11.49 -14.89 13.04
C ALA A 131 12.92 -15.24 12.58
N THR A 132 13.03 -15.89 11.43
CA THR A 132 14.34 -16.17 10.83
C THR A 132 14.97 -14.92 10.23
N ARG A 133 16.28 -14.96 9.99
CA ARG A 133 16.99 -13.88 9.28
C ARG A 133 16.39 -13.64 7.90
N GLU A 134 16.10 -14.73 7.19
CA GLU A 134 15.53 -14.71 5.85
C GLU A 134 14.17 -14.03 5.83
N GLU A 135 13.34 -14.28 6.85
CA GLU A 135 12.04 -13.64 6.99
C GLU A 135 12.15 -12.15 7.37
N ILE A 136 13.08 -11.78 8.26
CA ILE A 136 13.36 -10.36 8.56
C ILE A 136 13.78 -9.59 7.30
N LEU A 137 14.58 -10.21 6.42
CA LEU A 137 15.02 -9.61 5.16
C LEU A 137 13.89 -9.44 4.13
N LEU A 138 12.71 -10.00 4.37
CA LEU A 138 11.53 -9.73 3.54
C LEU A 138 10.90 -8.37 3.86
N ILE A 139 11.21 -7.76 5.01
CA ILE A 139 10.69 -6.44 5.38
C ILE A 139 11.23 -5.41 4.36
N PRO A 140 10.36 -4.67 3.66
CA PRO A 140 10.79 -3.65 2.71
C PRO A 140 11.77 -2.65 3.36
N GLY A 141 12.90 -2.42 2.70
CA GLY A 141 13.96 -1.52 3.17
C GLY A 141 14.92 -2.10 4.23
N VAL A 142 14.67 -3.30 4.77
CA VAL A 142 15.56 -3.94 5.74
C VAL A 142 16.69 -4.67 5.03
N GLY A 143 17.91 -4.17 5.20
CA GLY A 143 19.14 -4.83 4.73
C GLY A 143 19.80 -5.71 5.79
N ALA A 144 20.85 -6.42 5.40
CA ALA A 144 21.60 -7.35 6.25
C ALA A 144 22.07 -6.76 7.60
N ARG A 145 22.44 -5.47 7.61
CA ARG A 145 22.81 -4.76 8.83
C ARG A 145 21.62 -4.63 9.78
N MET A 146 20.50 -4.11 9.32
CA MET A 146 19.33 -3.90 10.18
C MET A 146 18.75 -5.24 10.65
N ALA A 147 18.74 -6.27 9.79
CA ALA A 147 18.36 -7.63 10.19
C ALA A 147 19.27 -8.18 11.31
N HIS A 148 20.55 -7.83 11.32
CA HIS A 148 21.45 -8.20 12.43
C HIS A 148 21.11 -7.46 13.73
N GLU A 149 20.79 -6.16 13.67
CA GLU A 149 20.34 -5.43 14.86
C GLU A 149 19.06 -6.04 15.44
N PHE A 150 18.13 -6.46 14.58
CA PHE A 150 16.90 -7.14 15.03
C PHE A 150 17.21 -8.40 15.82
N GLU A 151 18.17 -9.22 15.37
CA GLU A 151 18.57 -10.44 16.06
C GLU A 151 19.35 -10.20 17.36
N GLU A 152 20.25 -9.22 17.37
CA GLU A 152 21.17 -8.96 18.48
C GLU A 152 20.44 -8.61 19.79
N TYR A 153 19.31 -7.89 19.69
CA TYR A 153 18.54 -7.49 20.87
C TYR A 153 17.48 -8.50 21.32
N ARG A 154 17.41 -9.68 20.69
CA ARG A 154 16.50 -10.74 21.16
C ARG A 154 16.92 -11.27 22.54
N PRO A 155 15.97 -11.60 23.43
CA PRO A 155 14.54 -11.38 23.28
C PRO A 155 14.14 -9.93 23.57
N TYR A 156 13.20 -9.41 22.78
CA TYR A 156 12.47 -8.20 23.10
C TYR A 156 11.35 -8.53 24.08
N SER A 157 11.33 -7.79 25.19
CA SER A 157 10.32 -7.93 26.24
C SER A 157 9.06 -7.14 25.91
N ASP A 158 9.21 -6.01 25.23
CA ASP A 158 8.11 -5.12 24.83
C ASP A 158 8.51 -4.23 23.65
N MET A 159 7.54 -3.52 23.09
CA MET A 159 7.75 -2.61 21.97
C MET A 159 8.49 -1.31 22.38
N GLU A 160 8.57 -0.97 23.67
CA GLU A 160 9.38 0.16 24.12
C GLU A 160 10.88 -0.17 24.02
N GLN A 161 11.26 -1.40 24.36
CA GLN A 161 12.60 -1.93 24.08
C GLN A 161 12.89 -1.90 22.59
N PHE A 162 11.98 -2.38 21.73
CA PHE A 162 12.16 -2.30 20.27
C PHE A 162 12.47 -0.87 19.82
N ARG A 163 11.63 0.10 20.18
CA ARG A 163 11.80 1.51 19.79
C ARG A 163 13.12 2.09 20.28
N ARG A 164 13.53 1.78 21.53
CA ARG A 164 14.78 2.29 22.12
C ARG A 164 16.02 1.67 21.47
N GLU A 165 16.02 0.37 21.22
CA GLU A 165 17.19 -0.32 20.67
C GLU A 165 17.35 -0.05 19.18
N ILE A 166 16.28 -0.15 18.39
CA ILE A 166 16.31 0.12 16.94
C ILE A 166 16.48 1.62 16.64
N GLY A 167 15.91 2.50 17.47
CA GLY A 167 16.08 3.96 17.35
C GLY A 167 17.52 4.47 17.55
N LYS A 168 18.48 3.60 17.91
CA LYS A 168 19.91 3.93 17.89
C LYS A 168 20.49 3.97 16.48
N TYR A 169 19.83 3.32 15.52
CA TYR A 169 20.37 3.08 14.17
C TYR A 169 19.58 3.80 13.06
N VAL A 170 18.33 4.13 13.33
CA VAL A 170 17.42 4.80 12.40
C VAL A 170 16.64 5.90 13.12
N ASP A 171 16.06 6.82 12.36
CA ASP A 171 15.24 7.88 12.92
C ASP A 171 13.86 7.37 13.39
N GLY A 172 13.12 8.24 14.07
CA GLY A 172 11.82 7.88 14.64
C GLY A 172 10.75 7.54 13.60
N GLU A 173 10.82 8.11 12.39
CA GLU A 173 9.89 7.80 11.31
C GLU A 173 10.11 6.37 10.83
N GLU A 174 11.38 5.98 10.67
CA GLU A 174 11.74 4.62 10.29
C GLU A 174 11.45 3.60 11.40
N VAL A 175 11.65 3.93 12.67
CA VAL A 175 11.20 3.07 13.79
C VAL A 175 9.70 2.83 13.71
N ALA A 176 8.90 3.89 13.54
CA ALA A 176 7.45 3.78 13.43
C ALA A 176 7.02 3.00 12.18
N ARG A 177 7.81 3.05 11.11
CA ARG A 177 7.60 2.22 9.91
C ARG A 177 7.84 0.74 10.21
N LEU A 178 9.01 0.41 10.75
CA LEU A 178 9.41 -0.97 11.03
C LEU A 178 8.50 -1.65 12.06
N GLU A 179 7.99 -0.90 13.02
CA GLU A 179 7.03 -1.38 14.02
C GLU A 179 5.77 -2.02 13.41
N ARG A 180 5.33 -1.59 12.23
CA ARG A 180 4.15 -2.18 11.55
C ARG A 180 4.38 -3.60 11.04
N TYR A 181 5.63 -4.02 10.91
CA TYR A 181 6.00 -5.30 10.30
C TYR A 181 6.23 -6.41 11.35
N VAL A 182 6.25 -6.07 12.63
CA VAL A 182 6.69 -6.97 13.71
C VAL A 182 5.66 -7.05 14.83
N THR A 183 5.66 -8.18 15.52
CA THR A 183 4.90 -8.41 16.76
C THR A 183 5.79 -9.04 17.82
N LEU A 184 5.29 -9.05 19.05
CA LEU A 184 5.90 -9.76 20.18
C LEU A 184 4.86 -10.74 20.74
N HIS A 185 5.27 -11.98 20.94
CA HIS A 185 4.48 -13.06 21.53
C HIS A 185 5.34 -13.96 22.41
#